data_AF-A0A3D4BHL3-F1
#
_entry.id   AF-A0A3D4BHL3-F1
#
_cell.length_a   1.000
_cell.length_b   1.000
_cell.length_c   1.000
_cell.angle_alpha   90.00
_cell.angle_beta   90.00
_cell.angle_gamma   90.00
#
_symmetry.space_group_name_H-M   'P 1'
#
loop_
_entity.id
_entity.type
_entity.pdbx_description
1 polymer ?
#
loop_
_entity_poly.entity_id
_entity_poly.type
_entity_poly.pdbx_seq_one_letter_code
_entity_poly.pdbx_strand_id
1 'polypeptide(L)'
;NLIFQLAEKLECTFDRNSVGLFVWAKLPTGIQSEEFIDNLLYEKHLFITPGTIFGSNGEGYIRFSLCVKEENIAQAINRFP
;
A
#
# COMPACT_ATOMS: atom_id res chain seq x y z
N ASN A 1 -6.71 -9.85 8.29
CA ASN A 1 -6.71 -9.30 6.92
C ASN A 1 -5.25 -9.09 6.52
N LEU A 2 -4.78 -9.76 5.46
CA LEU A 2 -3.38 -9.72 5.03
C LEU A 2 -2.95 -8.32 4.54
N ILE A 3 -3.84 -7.55 3.91
CA ILE A 3 -3.51 -6.20 3.46
C ILE A 3 -3.23 -5.27 4.63
N PHE A 4 -3.94 -5.42 5.75
CA PHE A 4 -3.64 -4.63 6.96
C PHE A 4 -2.25 -4.94 7.51
N GLN A 5 -1.84 -6.22 7.49
CA GLN A 5 -0.48 -6.60 7.90
C GLN A 5 0.58 -6.03 6.95
N LEU A 6 0.32 -6.04 5.65
CA LEU A 6 1.21 -5.43 4.67
C LEU A 6 1.31 -3.91 4.86
N ALA A 7 0.19 -3.23 5.11
CA ALA A 7 0.17 -1.79 5.37
C ALA A 7 0.90 -1.44 6.68
N GLU A 8 0.79 -2.27 7.72
CA GLU A 8 1.56 -2.13 8.96
C GLU A 8 3.07 -2.30 8.73
N LYS A 9 3.48 -3.29 7.92
CA LYS A 9 4.89 -3.50 7.53
C LYS A 9 5.47 -2.33 6.72
N LEU A 10 4.62 -1.60 6.02
CA LEU A 10 4.95 -0.39 5.26
C LEU A 10 4.84 0.89 6.09
N GLU A 11 4.64 0.77 7.41
CA GLU A 11 4.49 1.90 8.34
C GLU A 11 3.36 2.87 7.96
N CYS A 12 2.36 2.38 7.22
CA CYS A 12 1.24 3.18 6.77
C CYS A 12 0.12 3.21 7.82
N THR A 13 -0.64 4.30 7.83
CA THR A 13 -1.87 4.41 8.64
C THR A 13 -3.10 4.20 7.76
N PHE A 14 -4.11 3.48 8.26
CA PHE A 14 -5.30 3.13 7.49
C PHE A 14 -6.51 2.93 8.42
N ASP A 15 -7.71 3.01 7.85
CA ASP A 15 -8.95 2.74 8.58
C ASP A 15 -9.24 1.23 8.60
N ARG A 16 -9.22 0.63 9.79
CA ARG A 16 -9.55 -0.80 10.00
C ARG A 16 -11.02 -1.11 9.77
N ASN A 17 -11.90 -0.11 9.83
CA ASN A 17 -13.33 -0.24 9.56
C ASN A 17 -13.66 0.01 8.08
N SER A 18 -12.64 0.23 7.23
CA SER A 18 -12.85 0.41 5.80
C SER A 18 -13.62 -0.77 5.19
N VAL A 19 -14.62 -0.45 4.40
CA VAL A 19 -15.47 -1.41 3.68
C VAL A 19 -15.29 -1.23 2.17
N GLY A 20 -15.44 -2.33 1.41
CA GLY A 20 -15.31 -2.34 -0.04
C GLY A 20 -14.16 -3.20 -0.52
N LEU A 21 -13.71 -2.96 -1.76
CA LEU A 21 -12.68 -3.75 -2.44
C LEU A 21 -11.28 -3.14 -2.35
N PHE A 22 -11.13 -1.98 -1.71
CA PHE A 22 -9.88 -1.24 -1.65
C PHE A 22 -9.60 -0.76 -0.24
N VAL A 23 -8.32 -0.77 0.14
CA VAL A 23 -7.85 -0.16 1.38
C VAL A 23 -6.96 1.02 1.02
N TRP A 24 -7.32 2.18 1.52
CA TRP A 24 -6.50 3.38 1.42
C TRP A 24 -5.59 3.47 2.63
N ALA A 25 -4.30 3.62 2.38
CA ALA A 25 -3.31 3.77 3.43
C ALA A 25 -2.51 5.04 3.21
N LYS A 26 -2.38 5.83 4.27
CA LYS A 26 -1.60 7.05 4.29
C LYS A 26 -0.15 6.70 4.59
N LEU A 27 0.75 7.25 3.79
CA LEU A 27 2.19 7.10 3.95
C LEU A 27 2.68 7.89 5.19
N PRO A 28 3.86 7.53 5.73
CA PRO A 28 4.54 8.36 6.72
C PRO A 28 4.74 9.81 6.23
N THR A 29 4.83 10.74 7.18
CA THR A 29 4.93 12.17 6.85
C THR A 29 6.26 12.46 6.15
N GLY A 30 6.21 13.29 5.10
CA GLY A 30 7.40 13.72 4.35
C GLY A 30 7.81 12.80 3.20
N ILE A 31 7.05 11.74 2.93
CA ILE A 31 7.33 10.80 1.83
C ILE A 31 6.38 11.09 0.66
N GLN A 32 6.94 11.22 -0.54
CA GLN A 32 6.15 11.29 -1.77
C GLN A 32 5.72 9.90 -2.23
N SER A 33 4.49 9.81 -2.75
CA SER A 33 3.88 8.52 -3.09
C SER A 33 4.61 7.81 -4.22
N GLU A 34 5.01 8.53 -5.26
CA GLU A 34 5.71 8.01 -6.43
C GLU A 34 7.07 7.42 -6.06
N GLU A 35 7.90 8.19 -5.34
CA GLU A 35 9.23 7.74 -4.90
C GLU A 35 9.14 6.50 -4.00
N PHE A 36 8.15 6.48 -3.09
CA PHE A 36 7.90 5.32 -2.24
C PHE A 36 7.55 4.06 -3.04
N ILE A 37 6.67 4.21 -4.05
CA ILE A 37 6.26 3.09 -4.91
C ILE A 37 7.41 2.62 -5.79
N ASP A 38 8.22 3.52 -6.34
CA ASP A 38 9.38 3.15 -7.15
C ASP A 38 10.38 2.33 -6.33
N ASN A 39 10.73 2.79 -5.11
CA ASN A 39 11.60 2.04 -4.21
C ASN A 39 11.05 0.63 -3.92
N LEU A 40 9.74 0.54 -3.66
CA LEU A 40 9.08 -0.72 -3.39
C LEU A 40 9.05 -1.67 -4.60
N LEU A 41 8.87 -1.11 -5.79
CA LEU A 41 8.88 -1.86 -7.04
C LEU A 41 10.27 -2.43 -7.32
N TYR A 42 11.33 -1.63 -7.16
CA TYR A 42 12.69 -2.06 -7.48
C TYR A 42 13.30 -2.98 -6.41
N GLU A 43 13.10 -2.68 -5.12
CA GLU A 43 13.70 -3.47 -4.04
C GLU A 43 12.90 -4.72 -3.67
N LYS A 44 11.56 -4.62 -3.75
CA LYS A 44 10.65 -5.66 -3.26
C LYS A 44 9.77 -6.24 -4.34
N HIS A 45 9.93 -5.86 -5.61
CA HIS A 45 9.09 -6.32 -6.73
C HIS A 45 7.59 -6.18 -6.45
N LEU A 46 7.21 -5.09 -5.77
CA LEU A 46 5.84 -4.85 -5.32
C LEU A 46 5.38 -3.49 -5.84
N PHE A 47 4.38 -3.51 -6.73
CA PHE A 47 3.73 -2.32 -7.24
C PHE A 47 2.43 -2.08 -6.48
N ILE A 48 2.23 -0.87 -5.96
CA ILE A 48 0.98 -0.43 -5.33
C ILE A 48 0.55 0.85 -6.03
N THR A 49 -0.75 1.04 -6.24
CA THR A 49 -1.26 2.21 -6.94
C THR A 49 -1.04 3.48 -6.10
N PRO A 50 -0.31 4.49 -6.61
CA PRO A 50 -0.18 5.76 -5.91
C PRO A 50 -1.51 6.51 -5.91
N GLY A 51 -1.79 7.20 -4.80
CA GLY A 51 -3.04 7.92 -4.60
C GLY A 51 -3.21 9.14 -5.52
N THR A 52 -2.11 9.71 -5.99
CA THR A 52 -2.06 10.87 -6.91
C THR A 52 -2.81 10.63 -8.23
N ILE A 53 -2.92 9.38 -8.69
CA ILE A 53 -3.73 9.00 -9.86
C ILE A 53 -5.22 9.34 -9.65
N PHE A 54 -5.68 9.46 -8.40
CA PHE A 54 -7.06 9.82 -8.05
C PHE A 54 -7.24 11.32 -7.78
N GLY A 55 -6.23 12.14 -8.07
CA GLY A 55 -6.23 13.60 -7.89
C GLY A 55 -5.41 14.06 -6.69
N SER A 56 -5.33 15.38 -6.51
CA SER A 56 -4.48 16.01 -5.48
C SER A 56 -4.81 15.58 -4.04
N ASN A 57 -6.07 15.24 -3.75
CA ASN A 57 -6.46 14.74 -2.44
C ASN A 57 -5.92 13.34 -2.11
N GLY A 58 -5.40 12.62 -3.12
CA GLY A 58 -4.74 11.33 -2.93
C GLY A 58 -3.23 11.45 -2.69
N GLU A 59 -2.67 12.65 -2.67
CA GLU A 59 -1.25 12.86 -2.35
C GLU A 59 -0.91 12.36 -0.95
N GLY A 60 0.18 11.61 -0.83
CA GLY A 60 0.59 10.98 0.43
C GLY A 60 -0.21 9.72 0.79
N TYR A 61 -0.98 9.17 -0.15
CA TYR A 61 -1.69 7.91 0.02
C TYR A 61 -1.29 6.88 -1.03
N ILE A 62 -1.47 5.61 -0.67
CA ILE A 62 -1.40 4.47 -1.56
C ILE A 62 -2.69 3.65 -1.43
N ARG A 63 -3.04 2.91 -2.48
CA ARG A 63 -4.27 2.13 -2.52
C ARG A 63 -4.01 0.65 -2.79
N PHE A 64 -4.38 -0.18 -1.84
CA PHE A 64 -4.36 -1.64 -1.97
C PHE A 64 -5.66 -2.16 -2.56
N SER A 65 -5.57 -3.17 -3.41
CA SER A 65 -6.72 -3.91 -3.95
C SER A 65 -6.91 -5.22 -3.18
N LEU A 66 -8.14 -5.51 -2.76
CA LEU A 66 -8.54 -6.79 -2.18
C LEU A 66 -8.85 -7.85 -3.24
N CYS A 67 -8.79 -7.50 -4.53
CA CYS A 67 -9.03 -8.43 -5.64
C CYS A 67 -7.78 -9.23 -6.04
N VAL A 68 -6.76 -9.27 -5.17
CA VAL A 68 -5.53 -10.03 -5.36
C VAL A 68 -5.64 -11.33 -4.57
N LYS A 69 -5.13 -12.44 -5.11
CA LYS A 69 -5.08 -13.72 -4.39
C LYS A 69 -4.33 -13.58 -3.07
N GLU A 70 -4.84 -14.22 -2.02
CA GLU A 70 -4.23 -14.18 -0.68
C GLU A 70 -2.77 -14.65 -0.68
N GLU A 71 -2.42 -15.66 -1.50
CA GLU A 71 -1.05 -16.16 -1.60
C GLU A 71 -0.06 -15.08 -2.07
N ASN A 72 -0.47 -14.23 -3.03
CA ASN A 72 0.37 -13.15 -3.52
C ASN A 72 0.60 -12.08 -2.45
N ILE A 73 -0.42 -11.80 -1.63
CA ILE A 73 -0.30 -10.84 -0.53
C ILE A 73 0.63 -11.41 0.55
N ALA A 74 0.49 -12.70 0.89
CA ALA A 74 1.39 -13.38 1.81
C ALA A 74 2.85 -13.39 1.30
N GLN A 75 3.06 -13.64 0.00
CA GLN A 75 4.38 -13.54 -0.61
C GLN A 75 4.96 -12.13 -0.51
N ALA A 76 4.14 -11.10 -0.74
CA ALA A 76 4.58 -9.71 -0.60
C ALA A 76 5.03 -9.42 0.84
N ILE A 77 4.25 -9.83 1.85
CA ILE A 77 4.60 -9.69 3.27
C ILE A 77 5.93 -10.39 3.60
N ASN A 78 6.18 -11.57 3.05
CA ASN A 78 7.42 -12.32 3.28
C ASN A 78 8.68 -11.69 2.67
N ARG A 79 8.56 -10.62 1.85
CA ARG A 79 9.71 -9.86 1.32
C ARG A 79 10.23 -8.81 2.31
N PHE A 80 9.49 -8.57 3.39
CA PHE A 80 9.89 -7.67 4.47
C PHE A 80 10.58 -8.47 5.59
N PRO A 81 11.63 -7.92 6.22
CA PRO A 81 12.27 -8.56 7.37
C PRO A 81 11.33 -8.67 8.58
#